data_AF-A0A7W1TEP9-F1
#
_entry.id   AF-A0A7W1TEP9-F1
#
_cell.length_a   1.000
_cell.length_b   1.000
_cell.length_c   1.000
_cell.angle_alpha   90.00
_cell.angle_beta   90.00
_cell.angle_gamma   90.00
#
_symmetry.space_group_name_H-M   'P 1'
#
loop_
_entity.id
_entity.type
_entity.pdbx_description
1 polymer ?
#
loop_
_entity_poly.entity_id
_entity_poly.type
_entity_poly.pdbx_seq_one_letter_code
_entity_poly.pdbx_strand_id
1 'polypeptide(L)'
;TTMERLRPARMRPSTMIGIAVGALILVLLAVAVLRSLGDANAPHTARPPSPTTATTSTTGSDHPADPEPDQSAARQSAALSMLEDKLRSGGASLDLGALGGQVDQLIGQAPAKPLLDRARVLRSRIADLVQARATADLERDLSELRGQVLKLDEDHDYESALKRVEAFRGKDEPAVKDKVASLHDVVTKARDSYLTALHDRIQLAVAGRNLQRLKELSEQLPPALLDSDLDKELKMAIKSIESDIQTQQQAVLTRVTADLARWNLAAVVDAGPTNRTLMAGSGNGKQLDTLVETARRLDQFTAALGAQFEKLKSSTGRGVRYKGVLNGWTDPDMVGADSHGLQLEVVGGGTASPRWQEMQPDVLNVICSTVLPKEEAEQYRAALQMLASVRISSGGAPEK
;
A
#
# COMPACT_ATOMS: atom_id res chain seq x y z
N THR A 1 29.41 -11.85 52.92
CA THR A 1 29.94 -11.84 51.54
C THR A 1 28.79 -11.52 50.61
N THR A 2 28.84 -10.38 49.95
CA THR A 2 27.64 -9.72 49.41
C THR A 2 27.94 -9.30 47.97
N MET A 3 27.24 -9.87 46.98
CA MET A 3 27.39 -9.47 45.57
C MET A 3 26.26 -8.53 45.16
N GLU A 4 26.61 -7.25 45.08
CA GLU A 4 25.74 -6.15 44.70
C GLU A 4 25.58 -6.12 43.17
N ARG A 5 24.37 -6.44 42.66
CA ARG A 5 24.10 -6.39 41.22
C ARG A 5 23.65 -5.00 40.79
N LEU A 6 24.57 -4.25 40.18
CA LEU A 6 24.29 -2.97 39.51
C LEU A 6 23.10 -3.10 38.53
N ARG A 7 22.11 -2.22 38.68
CA ARG A 7 21.00 -2.09 37.73
C ARG A 7 21.30 -0.96 36.73
N PRO A 8 21.11 -1.16 35.42
CA PRO A 8 21.24 -0.06 34.45
C PRO A 8 20.15 0.99 34.68
N ALA A 9 20.54 2.27 34.63
CA ALA A 9 19.62 3.39 34.83
C ALA A 9 18.66 3.55 33.65
N ARG A 10 17.34 3.50 33.91
CA ARG A 10 16.33 3.84 32.90
C ARG A 10 16.31 5.35 32.66
N MET A 11 16.89 5.79 31.54
CA MET A 11 16.62 7.14 31.02
C MET A 11 15.11 7.32 30.78
N ARG A 12 14.59 8.50 31.12
CA ARG A 12 13.17 8.84 30.91
C ARG A 12 12.99 9.40 29.49
N PRO A 13 11.95 9.01 28.74
CA PRO A 13 11.76 9.44 27.34
C PRO A 13 11.34 10.91 27.16
N SER A 14 11.23 11.68 28.24
CA SER A 14 10.67 13.04 28.26
C SER A 14 11.57 14.15 27.69
N THR A 15 12.80 13.85 27.27
CA THR A 15 13.76 14.85 26.76
C THR A 15 13.89 14.91 25.23
N MET A 16 13.57 13.84 24.49
CA MET A 16 13.67 13.86 23.01
C MET A 16 12.58 14.71 22.34
N ILE A 17 11.39 14.82 22.93
CA ILE A 17 10.25 15.53 22.35
C ILE A 17 10.54 17.04 22.17
N GLY A 18 11.34 17.64 23.07
CA GLY A 18 11.64 19.08 23.02
C GLY A 18 12.41 19.52 21.77
N ILE A 19 13.26 18.65 21.21
CA ILE A 19 14.09 18.99 20.04
C ILE A 19 13.26 19.00 18.75
N ALA A 20 12.35 18.02 18.59
CA ALA A 20 11.47 17.93 17.41
C ALA A 20 10.48 19.11 17.32
N VAL A 21 9.90 19.52 18.46
CA VAL A 21 8.98 20.67 18.50
C VAL A 21 9.70 21.99 18.22
N GLY A 22 10.94 22.16 18.71
CA GLY A 22 11.76 23.34 18.43
C GLY A 22 12.05 23.55 16.94
N ALA A 23 12.35 22.47 16.21
CA ALA A 23 12.58 22.54 14.76
C ALA A 23 11.31 22.95 13.99
N LEU A 24 10.14 22.40 14.35
CA LEU A 24 8.87 22.70 13.69
C LEU A 24 8.46 24.17 13.83
N ILE A 25 8.65 24.75 15.03
CA ILE A 25 8.35 26.16 15.31
C ILE A 25 9.24 27.10 14.48
N LEU A 26 10.53 26.76 14.31
CA LEU A 26 11.48 27.54 13.50
C LEU A 26 11.09 27.60 12.02
N VAL A 27 10.64 26.47 11.46
CA VAL A 27 10.12 26.41 10.07
C VAL A 27 8.84 27.24 9.91
N LEU A 28 7.90 27.12 10.86
CA LEU A 28 6.65 27.88 10.81
C LEU A 28 6.86 29.40 10.94
N LEU A 29 7.83 29.86 11.74
CA LEU A 29 8.18 31.28 11.81
C LEU A 29 8.73 31.82 10.48
N ALA A 30 9.58 31.04 9.80
CA ALA A 30 10.13 31.43 8.50
C ALA A 30 9.05 31.59 7.41
N VAL A 31 8.04 30.70 7.40
CA VAL A 31 6.90 30.77 6.47
C VAL A 31 5.99 31.97 6.74
N ALA A 32 5.85 32.38 8.01
CA ALA A 32 5.03 33.54 8.37
C ALA A 32 5.63 34.87 7.85
N VAL A 33 6.95 35.06 7.96
CA VAL A 33 7.62 36.30 7.56
C VAL A 33 7.56 36.53 6.04
N LEU A 34 7.68 35.48 5.21
CA LEU A 34 7.61 35.62 3.75
C LEU A 34 6.20 35.92 3.20
N ARG A 35 5.12 35.77 3.98
CA ARG A 35 3.75 36.05 3.52
C ARG A 35 3.27 37.50 3.74
N SER A 36 4.10 38.37 4.32
CA SER A 36 3.68 39.70 4.78
C SER A 36 3.89 40.87 3.80
N LEU A 37 4.33 40.61 2.55
CA LEU A 37 4.90 41.64 1.67
C LEU A 37 4.43 41.63 0.20
N GLY A 38 3.26 41.07 -0.11
CA GLY A 38 2.81 40.94 -1.51
C GLY A 38 1.30 41.01 -1.70
N ASP A 39 0.75 42.22 -1.73
CA ASP A 39 -0.61 42.47 -2.23
C ASP A 39 -0.73 43.89 -2.85
N ALA A 40 -1.67 44.05 -3.79
CA ALA A 40 -2.01 45.25 -4.61
C ALA A 40 -1.43 45.37 -6.05
N ASN A 41 -2.14 44.78 -7.03
CA ASN A 41 -3.07 45.55 -7.89
C ASN A 41 -3.65 44.72 -9.06
N ALA A 42 -4.88 45.05 -9.46
CA ALA A 42 -5.56 44.49 -10.63
C ALA A 42 -5.60 45.50 -11.81
N PRO A 43 -5.66 45.04 -13.08
CA PRO A 43 -5.77 45.92 -14.24
C PRO A 43 -7.22 46.34 -14.54
N HIS A 44 -7.42 47.57 -15.04
CA HIS A 44 -8.69 48.05 -15.56
C HIS A 44 -8.66 48.22 -17.09
N THR A 45 -9.81 48.01 -17.74
CA THR A 45 -10.00 47.96 -19.20
C THR A 45 -10.78 49.16 -19.72
N ALA A 46 -10.32 49.87 -20.76
CA ALA A 46 -11.20 50.67 -21.65
C ALA A 46 -10.55 51.19 -22.97
N ARG A 47 -11.01 50.66 -24.10
CA ARG A 47 -11.52 51.32 -25.34
C ARG A 47 -10.95 52.67 -25.86
N PRO A 48 -10.66 52.81 -27.18
CA PRO A 48 -10.31 54.07 -27.87
C PRO A 48 -11.51 54.79 -28.56
N PRO A 49 -11.32 56.04 -29.02
CA PRO A 49 -11.82 56.46 -30.35
C PRO A 49 -10.88 57.40 -31.16
N SER A 50 -11.13 57.50 -32.47
CA SER A 50 -10.59 58.47 -33.46
C SER A 50 -11.74 59.44 -33.89
N PRO A 51 -11.71 60.26 -34.99
CA PRO A 51 -10.67 60.60 -35.99
C PRO A 51 -10.61 62.09 -36.47
N THR A 52 -9.77 62.38 -37.49
CA THR A 52 -9.82 63.54 -38.47
C THR A 52 -9.56 64.97 -37.92
N THR A 53 -8.92 65.95 -38.59
CA THR A 53 -8.46 66.22 -40.00
C THR A 53 -7.26 67.24 -39.95
N ALA A 54 -6.63 67.88 -40.95
CA ALA A 54 -6.73 68.01 -42.44
C ALA A 54 -5.40 68.49 -43.12
N THR A 55 -5.40 68.41 -44.46
CA THR A 55 -4.69 69.14 -45.56
C THR A 55 -4.06 70.51 -45.22
N THR A 56 -2.87 70.92 -45.72
CA THR A 56 -2.60 71.31 -47.13
C THR A 56 -1.10 71.45 -47.49
N SER A 57 -0.79 71.35 -48.80
CA SER A 57 0.45 71.56 -49.59
C SER A 57 1.32 72.81 -49.24
N THR A 58 2.55 73.07 -49.77
CA THR A 58 3.10 72.83 -51.14
C THR A 58 4.64 73.07 -51.21
N THR A 59 5.27 72.60 -52.31
CA THR A 59 6.55 73.09 -52.93
C THR A 59 7.88 72.80 -52.21
N GLY A 60 8.88 72.30 -52.96
CA GLY A 60 10.26 72.07 -52.48
C GLY A 60 11.33 72.90 -53.21
N SER A 61 12.60 72.60 -52.94
CA SER A 61 13.79 73.09 -53.69
C SER A 61 14.99 72.15 -53.47
N ASP A 62 15.86 72.02 -54.48
CA ASP A 62 17.13 71.30 -54.38
C ASP A 62 18.26 72.16 -53.78
N HIS A 63 18.89 71.70 -52.70
CA HIS A 63 20.32 71.96 -52.47
C HIS A 63 20.96 70.95 -51.51
N PRO A 64 22.11 70.34 -51.86
CA PRO A 64 22.89 69.53 -50.93
C PRO A 64 23.80 70.45 -50.10
N ALA A 65 23.33 70.85 -48.91
CA ALA A 65 24.17 71.50 -47.91
C ALA A 65 24.86 70.45 -47.02
N ASP A 66 26.16 70.61 -46.78
CA ASP A 66 26.90 69.78 -45.82
C ASP A 66 26.29 69.91 -44.40
N PRO A 67 26.16 68.81 -43.64
CA PRO A 67 25.57 68.85 -42.31
C PRO A 67 26.54 69.48 -41.29
N GLU A 68 26.12 70.58 -40.65
CA GLU A 68 26.82 71.13 -39.49
C GLU A 68 27.02 70.06 -38.40
N PRO A 69 28.24 69.85 -37.88
CA PRO A 69 28.51 68.77 -36.94
C PRO A 69 27.73 68.91 -35.62
N ASP A 70 27.55 70.14 -35.12
CA ASP A 70 26.98 70.39 -33.79
C ASP A 70 25.51 69.95 -33.66
N GLN A 71 24.71 70.08 -34.73
CA GLN A 71 23.31 69.62 -34.70
C GLN A 71 23.20 68.10 -34.57
N SER A 72 24.17 67.33 -35.07
CA SER A 72 24.19 65.87 -34.93
C SER A 72 24.45 65.44 -33.48
N ALA A 73 25.47 66.04 -32.85
CA ALA A 73 25.85 65.78 -31.46
C ALA A 73 24.74 66.18 -30.48
N ALA A 74 24.06 67.31 -30.72
CA ALA A 74 22.91 67.74 -29.93
C ALA A 74 21.79 66.68 -29.94
N ARG A 75 21.39 66.20 -31.14
CA ARG A 75 20.35 65.17 -31.31
C ARG A 75 20.74 63.84 -30.66
N GLN A 76 21.99 63.40 -30.81
CA GLN A 76 22.51 62.19 -30.15
C GLN A 76 22.52 62.30 -28.62
N SER A 77 22.88 63.47 -28.07
CA SER A 77 22.88 63.71 -26.61
C SER A 77 21.48 63.72 -25.99
N ALA A 78 20.49 64.26 -26.72
CA ALA A 78 19.09 64.21 -26.34
C ALA A 78 18.54 62.77 -26.37
N ALA A 79 18.88 62.00 -27.42
CA ALA A 79 18.51 60.59 -27.53
C ALA A 79 19.06 59.75 -26.37
N LEU A 80 20.36 59.87 -26.04
CA LEU A 80 20.95 59.18 -24.88
C LEU A 80 20.27 59.57 -23.56
N SER A 81 19.94 60.85 -23.38
CA SER A 81 19.28 61.32 -22.15
C SER A 81 17.85 60.77 -22.04
N MET A 82 17.09 60.69 -23.15
CA MET A 82 15.79 60.02 -23.18
C MET A 82 15.88 58.52 -22.91
N LEU A 83 16.95 57.84 -23.35
CA LEU A 83 17.17 56.42 -23.06
C LEU A 83 17.51 56.18 -21.59
N GLU A 84 18.33 57.05 -20.98
CA GLU A 84 18.60 57.05 -19.54
C GLU A 84 17.35 57.29 -18.70
N ASP A 85 16.50 58.26 -19.06
CA ASP A 85 15.26 58.53 -18.33
C ASP A 85 14.22 57.42 -18.52
N LYS A 86 14.13 56.78 -19.70
CA LYS A 86 13.34 55.55 -19.87
C LYS A 86 13.82 54.42 -18.96
N LEU A 87 15.14 54.19 -18.90
CA LEU A 87 15.75 53.16 -18.05
C LEU A 87 15.55 53.46 -16.54
N ARG A 88 15.51 54.74 -16.16
CA ARG A 88 15.25 55.22 -14.80
C ARG A 88 13.78 55.12 -14.39
N SER A 89 12.84 55.29 -15.32
CA SER A 89 11.41 55.47 -15.00
C SER A 89 10.50 54.27 -15.25
N GLY A 90 10.73 53.47 -16.31
CA GLY A 90 9.74 52.47 -16.76
C GLY A 90 9.83 51.08 -16.13
N GLY A 91 10.71 50.87 -15.15
CA GLY A 91 10.69 49.69 -14.27
C GLY A 91 10.70 48.32 -14.97
N ALA A 92 9.92 47.36 -14.44
CA ALA A 92 9.93 45.97 -14.88
C ALA A 92 9.19 45.69 -16.21
N SER A 93 8.36 46.62 -16.70
CA SER A 93 7.66 46.50 -17.99
C SER A 93 8.50 46.95 -19.19
N LEU A 94 9.74 47.39 -18.97
CA LEU A 94 10.62 47.91 -20.01
C LEU A 94 11.17 46.80 -20.92
N ASP A 95 11.12 47.03 -22.23
CA ASP A 95 11.86 46.24 -23.22
C ASP A 95 13.33 46.68 -23.25
N LEU A 96 14.14 45.95 -22.48
CA LEU A 96 15.59 46.14 -22.41
C LEU A 96 16.30 45.76 -23.72
N GLY A 97 15.72 44.88 -24.54
CA GLY A 97 16.24 44.50 -25.84
C GLY A 97 16.11 45.63 -26.86
N ALA A 98 14.93 46.26 -26.93
CA ALA A 98 14.70 47.45 -27.75
C ALA A 98 15.55 48.65 -27.30
N LEU A 99 15.76 48.85 -25.99
CA LEU A 99 16.71 49.86 -25.51
C LEU A 99 18.15 49.52 -25.92
N GLY A 100 18.59 48.27 -25.76
CA GLY A 100 19.93 47.82 -26.17
C GLY A 100 20.19 48.08 -27.66
N GLY A 101 19.22 47.74 -28.52
CA GLY A 101 19.28 48.04 -29.96
C GLY A 101 19.34 49.54 -30.27
N GLN A 102 18.60 50.37 -29.53
CA GLN A 102 18.65 51.85 -29.70
C GLN A 102 20.00 52.44 -29.27
N VAL A 103 20.61 51.91 -28.21
CA VAL A 103 21.98 52.30 -27.79
C VAL A 103 23.03 51.84 -28.80
N ASP A 104 22.91 50.61 -29.32
CA ASP A 104 23.83 50.09 -30.33
C ASP A 104 23.73 50.84 -31.67
N GLN A 105 22.53 51.25 -32.07
CA GLN A 105 22.32 52.11 -33.23
C GLN A 105 22.99 53.49 -33.03
N LEU A 106 22.94 54.07 -31.83
CA LEU A 106 23.64 55.33 -31.51
C LEU A 106 25.17 55.14 -31.48
N ILE A 107 25.70 54.02 -31.00
CA ILE A 107 27.14 53.71 -31.05
C ILE A 107 27.59 53.53 -32.50
N GLY A 108 26.78 52.87 -33.34
CA GLY A 108 27.05 52.66 -34.77
C GLY A 108 27.09 53.94 -35.61
N GLN A 109 26.55 55.05 -35.12
CA GLN A 109 26.61 56.38 -35.78
C GLN A 109 27.92 57.14 -35.53
N ALA A 110 28.96 56.48 -35.00
CA ALA A 110 30.27 57.06 -34.69
C ALA A 110 30.21 58.40 -33.91
N PRO A 111 29.48 58.47 -32.78
CA PRO A 111 29.24 59.71 -32.04
C PRO A 111 30.54 60.24 -31.42
N ALA A 112 30.56 61.56 -31.15
CA ALA A 112 31.70 62.21 -30.49
C ALA A 112 32.09 61.51 -29.18
N LYS A 113 33.39 61.37 -28.91
CA LYS A 113 33.97 60.55 -27.82
C LYS A 113 33.19 60.56 -26.48
N PRO A 114 32.83 61.71 -25.86
CA PRO A 114 32.08 61.70 -24.58
C PRO A 114 30.67 61.10 -24.68
N LEU A 115 30.00 61.20 -25.84
CA LEU A 115 28.73 60.54 -26.09
C LEU A 115 28.91 59.03 -26.29
N LEU A 116 30.00 58.61 -26.96
CA LEU A 116 30.34 57.21 -27.17
C LEU A 116 30.62 56.50 -25.85
N ASP A 117 31.39 57.13 -24.95
CA ASP A 117 31.68 56.56 -23.62
C ASP A 117 30.42 56.54 -22.73
N ARG A 118 29.55 57.56 -22.79
CA ARG A 118 28.21 57.55 -22.13
C ARG A 118 27.32 56.43 -22.65
N ALA A 119 27.29 56.21 -23.97
CA ALA A 119 26.54 55.12 -24.61
C ALA A 119 27.06 53.73 -24.19
N ARG A 120 28.39 53.56 -24.04
CA ARG A 120 28.98 52.32 -23.52
C ARG A 120 28.57 52.02 -22.08
N VAL A 121 28.59 53.03 -21.20
CA VAL A 121 28.12 52.88 -19.81
C VAL A 121 26.64 52.50 -19.77
N LEU A 122 25.82 53.14 -20.62
CA LEU A 122 24.40 52.81 -20.74
C LEU A 122 24.17 51.38 -21.27
N ARG A 123 24.96 50.93 -22.27
CA ARG A 123 24.94 49.56 -22.79
C ARG A 123 25.31 48.52 -21.71
N SER A 124 26.37 48.77 -20.94
CA SER A 124 26.75 47.91 -19.81
C SER A 124 25.58 47.78 -18.84
N ARG A 125 25.02 48.91 -18.40
CA ARG A 125 23.90 48.94 -17.46
C ARG A 125 22.65 48.23 -17.97
N ILE A 126 22.38 48.27 -19.28
CA ILE A 126 21.30 47.49 -19.91
C ILE A 126 21.61 45.98 -19.86
N ALA A 127 22.85 45.57 -20.16
CA ALA A 127 23.26 44.18 -20.06
C ALA A 127 23.20 43.66 -18.60
N ASP A 128 23.66 44.45 -17.63
CA ASP A 128 23.58 44.15 -16.19
C ASP A 128 22.12 43.94 -15.77
N LEU A 129 21.20 44.80 -16.24
CA LEU A 129 19.76 44.68 -15.96
C LEU A 129 19.10 43.49 -16.66
N VAL A 130 19.53 43.13 -17.88
CA VAL A 130 19.06 41.92 -18.57
C VAL A 130 19.52 40.67 -17.82
N GLN A 131 20.77 40.60 -17.38
CA GLN A 131 21.31 39.48 -16.61
C GLN A 131 20.64 39.37 -15.23
N ALA A 132 20.45 40.50 -14.53
CA ALA A 132 19.73 40.52 -13.26
C ALA A 132 18.27 40.06 -13.41
N ARG A 133 17.59 40.47 -14.49
CA ARG A 133 16.22 40.02 -14.80
C ARG A 133 16.16 38.52 -15.09
N ALA A 134 17.02 38.02 -15.98
CA ALA A 134 17.08 36.59 -16.29
C ALA A 134 17.40 35.74 -15.04
N THR A 135 18.24 36.25 -14.13
CA THR A 135 18.51 35.62 -12.84
C THR A 135 17.28 35.59 -11.94
N ALA A 136 16.55 36.70 -11.82
CA ALA A 136 15.34 36.79 -11.01
C ALA A 136 14.18 35.91 -11.56
N ASP A 137 14.05 35.82 -12.88
CA ASP A 137 13.08 34.93 -13.53
C ASP A 137 13.46 33.44 -13.30
N LEU A 138 14.75 33.07 -13.37
CA LEU A 138 15.22 31.72 -12.99
C LEU A 138 15.00 31.40 -11.50
N GLU A 139 15.20 32.36 -10.59
CA GLU A 139 14.92 32.15 -9.16
C GLU A 139 13.42 32.00 -8.87
N ARG A 140 12.56 32.68 -9.65
CA ARG A 140 11.10 32.52 -9.60
C ARG A 140 10.69 31.12 -10.06
N ASP A 141 11.18 30.67 -11.21
CA ASP A 141 10.90 29.34 -11.75
C ASP A 141 11.40 28.23 -10.81
N LEU A 142 12.56 28.42 -10.18
CA LEU A 142 13.09 27.52 -9.14
C LEU A 142 12.20 27.49 -7.88
N SER A 143 11.61 28.63 -7.50
CA SER A 143 10.67 28.71 -6.37
C SER A 143 9.37 27.95 -6.69
N GLU A 144 8.88 28.02 -7.93
CA GLU A 144 7.73 27.21 -8.36
C GLU A 144 8.08 25.72 -8.40
N LEU A 145 9.22 25.33 -8.97
CA LEU A 145 9.71 23.95 -8.96
C LEU A 145 9.74 23.38 -7.54
N ARG A 146 10.26 24.13 -6.55
CA ARG A 146 10.25 23.71 -5.14
C ARG A 146 8.84 23.47 -4.61
N GLY A 147 7.88 24.33 -4.94
CA GLY A 147 6.48 24.14 -4.59
C GLY A 147 5.80 22.97 -5.31
N GLN A 148 6.25 22.61 -6.52
CA GLN A 148 5.80 21.42 -7.24
C GLN A 148 6.44 20.12 -6.70
N VAL A 149 7.70 20.18 -6.27
CA VAL A 149 8.45 19.05 -5.69
C VAL A 149 7.95 18.71 -4.29
N LEU A 150 7.66 19.71 -3.44
CA LEU A 150 7.13 19.49 -2.10
C LEU A 150 5.82 18.69 -2.13
N LYS A 151 4.91 19.00 -3.08
CA LYS A 151 3.66 18.24 -3.26
C LYS A 151 3.91 16.79 -3.64
N LEU A 152 4.92 16.52 -4.48
CA LEU A 152 5.27 15.16 -4.87
C LEU A 152 5.98 14.39 -3.73
N ASP A 153 6.66 15.06 -2.80
CA ASP A 153 7.15 14.44 -1.56
C ASP A 153 5.99 14.12 -0.60
N GLU A 154 5.01 15.01 -0.48
CA GLU A 154 3.74 14.79 0.26
C GLU A 154 2.92 13.63 -0.34
N ASP A 155 2.85 13.51 -1.67
CA ASP A 155 2.22 12.40 -2.42
C ASP A 155 3.10 11.13 -2.50
N HIS A 156 4.34 11.18 -2.02
CA HIS A 156 5.38 10.16 -2.13
C HIS A 156 5.75 9.72 -3.58
N ASP A 157 5.48 10.55 -4.59
CA ASP A 157 5.93 10.37 -5.99
C ASP A 157 7.32 10.97 -6.21
N TYR A 158 8.29 10.35 -5.55
CA TYR A 158 9.71 10.71 -5.63
C TYR A 158 10.28 10.65 -7.04
N GLU A 159 9.79 9.73 -7.88
CA GLU A 159 10.30 9.53 -9.23
C GLU A 159 9.83 10.62 -10.20
N SER A 160 8.60 11.14 -10.07
CA SER A 160 8.22 12.37 -10.77
C SER A 160 8.92 13.60 -10.20
N ALA A 161 9.22 13.62 -8.90
CA ALA A 161 9.90 14.75 -8.26
C ALA A 161 11.33 14.91 -8.81
N LEU A 162 12.12 13.82 -8.84
CA LEU A 162 13.46 13.81 -9.41
C LEU A 162 13.43 14.22 -10.89
N LYS A 163 12.53 13.66 -11.71
CA LYS A 163 12.39 14.01 -13.13
C LYS A 163 12.07 15.49 -13.35
N ARG A 164 11.28 16.14 -12.49
CA ARG A 164 11.03 17.59 -12.56
C ARG A 164 12.27 18.42 -12.21
N VAL A 165 13.08 17.98 -11.25
CA VAL A 165 14.35 18.64 -10.90
C VAL A 165 15.39 18.47 -12.01
N GLU A 166 15.51 17.27 -12.59
CA GLU A 166 16.39 16.99 -13.72
C GLU A 166 16.02 17.76 -15.00
N ALA A 167 14.72 17.97 -15.23
CA ALA A 167 14.18 18.71 -16.39
C ALA A 167 14.18 20.25 -16.21
N PHE A 168 14.67 20.77 -15.08
CA PHE A 168 14.69 22.21 -14.82
C PHE A 168 15.55 22.98 -15.83
N ARG A 169 14.98 24.05 -16.40
CA ARG A 169 15.66 24.91 -17.37
C ARG A 169 16.66 25.81 -16.65
N GLY A 170 17.89 25.91 -17.17
CA GLY A 170 18.95 26.67 -16.52
C GLY A 170 19.51 26.02 -15.26
N LYS A 171 19.33 24.71 -15.04
CA LYS A 171 19.90 23.99 -13.88
C LYS A 171 21.43 24.09 -13.74
N ASP A 172 22.14 24.39 -14.83
CA ASP A 172 23.59 24.57 -14.85
C ASP A 172 24.03 26.03 -14.60
N GLU A 173 23.09 26.98 -14.52
CA GLU A 173 23.38 28.40 -14.31
C GLU A 173 23.91 28.68 -12.89
N PRO A 174 25.03 29.43 -12.72
CA PRO A 174 25.69 29.60 -11.42
C PRO A 174 24.80 30.13 -10.29
N ALA A 175 23.77 30.92 -10.60
CA ALA A 175 22.87 31.49 -9.60
C ALA A 175 21.89 30.47 -8.98
N VAL A 176 21.61 29.35 -9.66
CA VAL A 176 20.62 28.35 -9.25
C VAL A 176 21.16 26.93 -9.13
N LYS A 177 22.30 26.61 -9.77
CA LYS A 177 22.90 25.28 -9.81
C LYS A 177 22.97 24.57 -8.45
N ASP A 178 23.61 25.17 -7.46
CA ASP A 178 23.76 24.58 -6.12
C ASP A 178 22.41 24.40 -5.42
N LYS A 179 21.43 25.27 -5.71
CA LYS A 179 20.06 25.21 -5.18
C LYS A 179 19.23 24.09 -5.83
N VAL A 180 19.52 23.74 -7.08
CA VAL A 180 18.91 22.62 -7.83
C VAL A 180 19.56 21.29 -7.41
N ALA A 181 20.89 21.23 -7.31
CA ALA A 181 21.60 20.07 -6.78
C ALA A 181 21.16 19.73 -5.35
N SER A 182 21.10 20.73 -4.45
CA SER A 182 20.59 20.54 -3.10
C SER A 182 19.12 20.07 -3.06
N LEU A 183 18.29 20.45 -4.04
CA LEU A 183 16.90 19.97 -4.13
C LEU A 183 16.85 18.50 -4.58
N HIS A 184 17.67 18.12 -5.56
CA HIS A 184 17.83 16.74 -6.01
C HIS A 184 18.26 15.82 -4.85
N ASP A 185 19.27 16.23 -4.08
CA ASP A 185 19.80 15.45 -2.95
C ASP A 185 18.79 15.30 -1.82
N VAL A 186 17.97 16.33 -1.57
CA VAL A 186 16.87 16.27 -0.58
C VAL A 186 15.81 15.25 -1.01
N VAL A 187 15.35 15.30 -2.28
CA VAL A 187 14.35 14.35 -2.80
C VAL A 187 14.90 12.92 -2.81
N THR A 188 16.14 12.73 -3.24
CA THR A 188 16.82 11.42 -3.24
C THR A 188 16.87 10.85 -1.82
N LYS A 189 17.31 11.65 -0.84
CA LYS A 189 17.39 11.24 0.56
C LYS A 189 16.02 10.95 1.18
N ALA A 190 14.99 11.71 0.82
CA ALA A 190 13.62 11.47 1.27
C ALA A 190 13.10 10.13 0.73
N ARG A 191 13.24 9.88 -0.58
CA ARG A 191 12.90 8.61 -1.22
C ARG A 191 13.59 7.42 -0.55
N ASP A 192 14.92 7.48 -0.44
CA ASP A 192 15.72 6.35 0.03
C ASP A 192 15.45 6.05 1.52
N SER A 193 15.21 7.10 2.32
CA SER A 193 14.78 6.95 3.72
C SER A 193 13.35 6.40 3.84
N TYR A 194 12.42 6.77 2.94
CA TYR A 194 11.07 6.24 2.91
C TYR A 194 11.07 4.76 2.53
N LEU A 195 11.76 4.39 1.45
CA LEU A 195 11.86 3.01 0.96
C LEU A 195 12.52 2.09 1.98
N THR A 196 13.58 2.54 2.65
CA THR A 196 14.23 1.79 3.75
C THR A 196 13.25 1.56 4.90
N ALA A 197 12.59 2.63 5.38
CA ALA A 197 11.62 2.53 6.47
C ALA A 197 10.36 1.70 6.11
N LEU A 198 10.03 1.57 4.83
CA LEU A 198 8.96 0.71 4.34
C LEU A 198 9.40 -0.76 4.26
N HIS A 199 10.59 -1.04 3.71
CA HIS A 199 11.17 -2.39 3.67
C HIS A 199 11.39 -2.94 5.09
N ASP A 200 11.89 -2.13 6.04
CA ASP A 200 12.00 -2.51 7.46
C ASP A 200 10.64 -2.95 8.06
N ARG A 201 9.55 -2.26 7.71
CA ARG A 201 8.18 -2.61 8.16
C ARG A 201 7.70 -3.92 7.53
N ILE A 202 8.02 -4.16 6.27
CA ILE A 202 7.71 -5.42 5.56
C ILE A 202 8.47 -6.57 6.22
N GLN A 203 9.79 -6.45 6.38
CA GLN A 203 10.64 -7.47 7.00
C GLN A 203 10.23 -7.77 8.44
N LEU A 204 9.89 -6.75 9.25
CA LEU A 204 9.35 -6.94 10.60
C LEU A 204 8.01 -7.70 10.60
N ALA A 205 7.11 -7.37 9.67
CA ALA A 205 5.81 -8.03 9.55
C ALA A 205 5.93 -9.47 9.01
N VAL A 206 6.88 -9.73 8.11
CA VAL A 206 7.24 -11.09 7.62
C VAL A 206 7.81 -11.93 8.76
N ALA A 207 8.79 -11.42 9.51
CA ALA A 207 9.39 -12.11 10.66
C ALA A 207 8.34 -12.42 11.74
N GLY A 208 7.39 -11.51 11.98
CA GLY A 208 6.24 -11.71 12.86
C GLY A 208 5.08 -12.53 12.26
N ARG A 209 5.19 -13.00 11.01
CA ARG A 209 4.13 -13.68 10.23
C ARG A 209 2.77 -12.95 10.24
N ASN A 210 2.80 -11.62 10.34
CA ASN A 210 1.62 -10.79 10.51
C ASN A 210 0.98 -10.43 9.16
N LEU A 211 0.18 -11.35 8.63
CA LEU A 211 -0.56 -11.21 7.36
C LEU A 211 -1.42 -9.93 7.32
N GLN A 212 -2.11 -9.61 8.42
CA GLN A 212 -2.94 -8.41 8.53
C GLN A 212 -2.11 -7.14 8.33
N ARG A 213 -0.93 -7.06 8.97
CA ARG A 213 -0.05 -5.90 8.82
C ARG A 213 0.55 -5.77 7.43
N LEU A 214 0.82 -6.87 6.74
CA LEU A 214 1.27 -6.84 5.35
C LEU A 214 0.17 -6.33 4.40
N LYS A 215 -1.09 -6.70 4.63
CA LYS A 215 -2.23 -6.17 3.87
C LYS A 215 -2.45 -4.68 4.12
N GLU A 216 -2.37 -4.22 5.37
CA GLU A 216 -2.39 -2.80 5.71
C GLU A 216 -1.28 -2.00 5.01
N LEU A 217 -0.06 -2.54 4.92
CA LEU A 217 1.03 -1.91 4.18
C LEU A 217 0.76 -1.87 2.66
N SER A 218 0.07 -2.88 2.12
CA SER A 218 -0.28 -2.94 0.69
C SER A 218 -1.42 -1.98 0.32
N GLU A 219 -2.33 -1.71 1.25
CA GLU A 219 -3.41 -0.71 1.11
C GLU A 219 -2.90 0.73 1.35
N GLN A 220 -1.79 0.88 2.09
CA GLN A 220 -1.13 2.16 2.37
C GLN A 220 0.00 2.50 1.38
N LEU A 221 0.20 1.69 0.33
CA LEU A 221 1.24 1.94 -0.66
C LEU A 221 0.88 3.15 -1.55
N PRO A 222 1.76 4.16 -1.71
CA PRO A 222 1.54 5.26 -2.64
C PRO A 222 1.33 4.77 -4.08
N PRO A 223 0.47 5.41 -4.89
CA PRO A 223 0.23 5.01 -6.28
C PRO A 223 1.50 4.91 -7.14
N ALA A 224 2.51 5.75 -6.86
CA ALA A 224 3.81 5.74 -7.54
C ALA A 224 4.69 4.52 -7.22
N LEU A 225 4.35 3.73 -6.19
CA LEU A 225 5.07 2.51 -5.80
C LEU A 225 4.31 1.21 -6.15
N LEU A 226 3.13 1.30 -6.76
CA LEU A 226 2.44 0.13 -7.31
C LEU A 226 3.26 -0.48 -8.47
N ASP A 227 3.27 -1.81 -8.56
CA ASP A 227 4.07 -2.61 -9.50
C ASP A 227 5.59 -2.39 -9.42
N SER A 228 6.07 -1.70 -8.37
CA SER A 228 7.49 -1.66 -7.98
C SER A 228 7.98 -3.02 -7.46
N ASP A 229 9.29 -3.18 -7.31
CA ASP A 229 9.85 -4.43 -6.77
C ASP A 229 9.53 -4.61 -5.27
N LEU A 230 9.27 -3.52 -4.54
CA LEU A 230 8.80 -3.55 -3.14
C LEU A 230 7.34 -3.99 -3.05
N ASP A 231 6.48 -3.55 -3.97
CA ASP A 231 5.10 -4.05 -4.10
C ASP A 231 5.08 -5.55 -4.46
N LYS A 232 5.99 -5.99 -5.34
CA LYS A 232 6.19 -7.43 -5.63
C LYS A 232 6.67 -8.20 -4.41
N GLU A 233 7.66 -7.69 -3.67
CA GLU A 233 8.13 -8.27 -2.40
C GLU A 233 6.96 -8.45 -1.42
N LEU A 234 6.16 -7.41 -1.23
CA LEU A 234 5.00 -7.40 -0.34
C LEU A 234 3.92 -8.40 -0.77
N LYS A 235 3.54 -8.42 -2.05
CA LYS A 235 2.58 -9.37 -2.63
C LYS A 235 3.07 -10.82 -2.52
N MET A 236 4.37 -11.07 -2.72
CA MET A 236 4.97 -12.40 -2.52
C MET A 236 4.97 -12.82 -1.04
N ALA A 237 5.30 -11.91 -0.12
CA ALA A 237 5.27 -12.15 1.31
C ALA A 237 3.86 -12.50 1.83
N ILE A 238 2.84 -11.73 1.41
CA ILE A 238 1.42 -12.00 1.69
C ILE A 238 1.06 -13.41 1.21
N LYS A 239 1.31 -13.71 -0.07
CA LYS A 239 0.98 -14.99 -0.70
C LYS A 239 1.69 -16.17 -0.03
N SER A 240 2.95 -15.99 0.39
CA SER A 240 3.71 -17.02 1.09
C SER A 240 3.08 -17.36 2.44
N ILE A 241 2.69 -16.35 3.23
CA ILE A 241 2.08 -16.55 4.55
C ILE A 241 0.66 -17.13 4.40
N GLU A 242 -0.11 -16.73 3.40
CA GLU A 242 -1.42 -17.33 3.09
C GLU A 242 -1.30 -18.81 2.69
N SER A 243 -0.31 -19.15 1.85
CA SER A 243 -0.01 -20.53 1.47
C SER A 243 0.41 -21.40 2.67
N ASP A 244 1.24 -20.86 3.57
CA ASP A 244 1.63 -21.52 4.82
C ASP A 244 0.42 -21.80 5.71
N ILE A 245 -0.45 -20.80 5.92
CA ILE A 245 -1.67 -20.93 6.72
C ILE A 245 -2.62 -21.96 6.08
N GLN A 246 -2.85 -21.90 4.78
CA GLN A 246 -3.70 -22.87 4.07
C GLN A 246 -3.15 -24.29 4.19
N THR A 247 -1.84 -24.47 4.09
CA THR A 247 -1.17 -25.77 4.26
C THR A 247 -1.33 -26.31 5.68
N GLN A 248 -1.17 -25.46 6.70
CA GLN A 248 -1.39 -25.85 8.10
C GLN A 248 -2.85 -26.23 8.37
N GLN A 249 -3.82 -25.43 7.87
CA GLN A 249 -5.25 -25.75 7.99
C GLN A 249 -5.61 -27.07 7.29
N GLN A 250 -5.03 -27.34 6.12
CA GLN A 250 -5.25 -28.60 5.40
C GLN A 250 -4.63 -29.79 6.15
N ALA A 251 -3.44 -29.63 6.76
CA ALA A 251 -2.82 -30.69 7.58
C ALA A 251 -3.67 -31.04 8.81
N VAL A 252 -4.29 -30.03 9.46
CA VAL A 252 -5.26 -30.23 10.55
C VAL A 252 -6.47 -31.02 10.04
N LEU A 253 -7.08 -30.62 8.91
CA LEU A 253 -8.23 -31.34 8.34
C LEU A 253 -7.89 -32.78 7.97
N THR A 254 -6.74 -33.03 7.32
CA THR A 254 -6.30 -34.38 6.94
C THR A 254 -6.11 -35.26 8.18
N ARG A 255 -5.52 -34.71 9.26
CA ARG A 255 -5.40 -35.43 10.54
C ARG A 255 -6.78 -35.75 11.14
N VAL A 256 -7.66 -34.76 11.28
CA VAL A 256 -9.00 -34.95 11.88
C VAL A 256 -9.85 -35.92 11.05
N THR A 257 -9.70 -35.91 9.73
CA THR A 257 -10.32 -36.87 8.81
C THR A 257 -9.81 -38.29 9.06
N ALA A 258 -8.50 -38.48 9.26
CA ALA A 258 -7.92 -39.79 9.58
C ALA A 258 -8.27 -40.28 10.99
N ASP A 259 -8.33 -39.39 11.99
CA ASP A 259 -8.81 -39.70 13.34
C ASP A 259 -10.30 -40.12 13.30
N LEU A 260 -11.15 -39.43 12.55
CA LEU A 260 -12.56 -39.80 12.35
C LEU A 260 -12.72 -41.15 11.63
N ALA A 261 -11.95 -41.40 10.56
CA ALA A 261 -11.96 -42.67 9.84
C ALA A 261 -11.66 -43.88 10.77
N ARG A 262 -10.73 -43.68 11.71
CA ARG A 262 -10.30 -44.64 12.74
C ARG A 262 -11.22 -44.70 13.97
N TRP A 263 -12.36 -44.01 13.97
CA TRP A 263 -13.29 -43.90 15.11
C TRP A 263 -12.67 -43.25 16.37
N ASN A 264 -11.63 -42.43 16.22
CA ASN A 264 -11.02 -41.67 17.31
C ASN A 264 -11.84 -40.40 17.64
N LEU A 265 -13.10 -40.59 18.02
CA LEU A 265 -14.10 -39.52 18.14
C LEU A 265 -13.69 -38.41 19.13
N ALA A 266 -13.03 -38.80 20.23
CA ALA A 266 -12.52 -37.85 21.23
C ALA A 266 -11.50 -36.87 20.62
N ALA A 267 -10.47 -37.37 19.92
CA ALA A 267 -9.46 -36.50 19.30
C ALA A 267 -10.05 -35.59 18.20
N VAL A 268 -11.09 -36.04 17.50
CA VAL A 268 -11.84 -35.20 16.54
C VAL A 268 -12.56 -34.06 17.24
N VAL A 269 -13.22 -34.33 18.38
CA VAL A 269 -13.92 -33.31 19.16
C VAL A 269 -12.93 -32.32 19.80
N ASP A 270 -11.81 -32.80 20.35
CA ASP A 270 -10.77 -31.96 20.95
C ASP A 270 -10.04 -31.07 19.92
N ALA A 271 -9.85 -31.56 18.69
CA ALA A 271 -9.25 -30.77 17.62
C ALA A 271 -10.08 -29.53 17.25
N GLY A 272 -11.39 -29.54 17.48
CA GLY A 272 -12.31 -28.42 17.27
C GLY A 272 -11.85 -27.14 17.98
N PRO A 273 -11.97 -27.02 19.32
CA PRO A 273 -11.59 -25.82 20.06
C PRO A 273 -10.10 -25.47 19.88
N THR A 274 -9.20 -26.46 19.83
CA THR A 274 -7.76 -26.25 19.69
C THR A 274 -7.38 -25.50 18.41
N ASN A 275 -8.07 -25.75 17.30
CA ASN A 275 -7.74 -25.15 15.99
C ASN A 275 -8.73 -24.05 15.55
N ARG A 276 -9.80 -23.80 16.31
CA ARG A 276 -10.90 -22.91 15.86
C ARG A 276 -10.47 -21.48 15.57
N THR A 277 -9.48 -20.97 16.30
CA THR A 277 -8.89 -19.63 16.14
C THR A 277 -8.08 -19.51 14.84
N LEU A 278 -7.23 -20.49 14.54
CA LEU A 278 -6.46 -20.58 13.28
C LEU A 278 -7.37 -20.69 12.05
N MET A 279 -8.58 -21.22 12.23
CA MET A 279 -9.55 -21.53 11.17
C MET A 279 -10.82 -20.66 11.28
N ALA A 280 -10.74 -19.50 11.93
CA ALA A 280 -11.86 -18.58 12.10
C ALA A 280 -12.37 -18.07 10.72
N GLY A 281 -13.68 -18.14 10.49
CA GLY A 281 -14.33 -17.69 9.24
C GLY A 281 -14.04 -18.51 7.96
N SER A 282 -12.95 -19.28 7.90
CA SER A 282 -12.52 -19.96 6.67
C SER A 282 -13.41 -21.14 6.28
N GLY A 283 -13.38 -21.52 4.98
CA GLY A 283 -14.06 -22.72 4.48
C GLY A 283 -13.58 -23.99 5.18
N ASN A 284 -12.26 -24.10 5.41
CA ASN A 284 -11.65 -25.18 6.16
C ASN A 284 -12.18 -25.24 7.61
N GLY A 285 -12.43 -24.09 8.25
CA GLY A 285 -13.04 -24.04 9.58
C GLY A 285 -14.45 -24.62 9.63
N LYS A 286 -15.27 -24.39 8.60
CA LYS A 286 -16.62 -24.99 8.47
C LYS A 286 -16.55 -26.51 8.26
N GLN A 287 -15.54 -26.99 7.53
CA GLN A 287 -15.29 -28.43 7.38
C GLN A 287 -14.87 -29.06 8.73
N LEU A 288 -13.99 -28.40 9.50
CA LEU A 288 -13.64 -28.86 10.85
C LEU A 288 -14.86 -28.91 11.77
N ASP A 289 -15.69 -27.86 11.80
CA ASP A 289 -16.93 -27.84 12.59
C ASP A 289 -17.86 -29.02 12.22
N THR A 290 -17.93 -29.36 10.92
CA THR A 290 -18.74 -30.48 10.40
C THR A 290 -18.18 -31.85 10.82
N LEU A 291 -16.85 -32.02 10.84
CA LEU A 291 -16.21 -33.24 11.32
C LEU A 291 -16.39 -33.41 12.84
N VAL A 292 -16.30 -32.32 13.62
CA VAL A 292 -16.57 -32.30 15.07
C VAL A 292 -18.02 -32.69 15.38
N GLU A 293 -18.99 -32.10 14.67
CA GLU A 293 -20.41 -32.44 14.82
C GLU A 293 -20.71 -33.89 14.39
N THR A 294 -20.04 -34.37 13.33
CA THR A 294 -20.12 -35.77 12.91
C THR A 294 -19.64 -36.72 14.01
N ALA A 295 -18.48 -36.44 14.63
CA ALA A 295 -17.97 -37.26 15.72
C ALA A 295 -18.91 -37.30 16.93
N ARG A 296 -19.50 -36.16 17.32
CA ARG A 296 -20.51 -36.09 18.40
C ARG A 296 -21.75 -36.92 18.09
N ARG A 297 -22.22 -36.93 16.84
CA ARG A 297 -23.36 -37.76 16.41
C ARG A 297 -23.03 -39.25 16.39
N LEU A 298 -21.79 -39.64 16.04
CA LEU A 298 -21.36 -41.03 16.11
C LEU A 298 -21.21 -41.52 17.56
N ASP A 299 -20.77 -40.65 18.47
CA ASP A 299 -20.72 -40.95 19.92
C ASP A 299 -22.14 -41.16 20.47
N GLN A 300 -23.05 -40.21 20.22
CA GLN A 300 -24.48 -40.30 20.56
C GLN A 300 -25.15 -41.54 19.96
N PHE A 301 -24.79 -41.93 18.73
CA PHE A 301 -25.27 -43.16 18.08
C PHE A 301 -24.89 -44.42 18.87
N THR A 302 -23.63 -44.53 19.35
CA THR A 302 -23.22 -45.69 20.17
C THR A 302 -23.98 -45.74 21.51
N ALA A 303 -24.20 -44.58 22.15
CA ALA A 303 -24.98 -44.49 23.37
C ALA A 303 -26.46 -44.84 23.16
N ALA A 304 -27.07 -44.40 22.05
CA ALA A 304 -28.44 -44.72 21.69
C ALA A 304 -28.63 -46.22 21.42
N LEU A 305 -27.70 -46.86 20.70
CA LEU A 305 -27.69 -48.32 20.53
C LEU A 305 -27.63 -49.04 21.88
N GLY A 306 -26.69 -48.65 22.76
CA GLY A 306 -26.53 -49.28 24.08
C GLY A 306 -27.80 -49.20 24.93
N ALA A 307 -28.42 -48.01 25.01
CA ALA A 307 -29.67 -47.80 25.74
C ALA A 307 -30.84 -48.62 25.16
N GLN A 308 -30.94 -48.71 23.82
CA GLN A 308 -31.97 -49.48 23.14
C GLN A 308 -31.76 -51.00 23.32
N PHE A 309 -30.51 -51.50 23.34
CA PHE A 309 -30.24 -52.91 23.64
C PHE A 309 -30.63 -53.28 25.08
N GLU A 310 -30.26 -52.48 26.10
CA GLU A 310 -30.68 -52.76 27.48
C GLU A 310 -32.20 -52.71 27.66
N LYS A 311 -32.91 -51.83 26.94
CA LYS A 311 -34.37 -51.78 26.89
C LYS A 311 -34.99 -53.04 26.26
N LEU A 312 -34.42 -53.54 25.16
CA LEU A 312 -34.87 -54.77 24.47
C LEU A 312 -34.61 -56.03 25.29
N LYS A 313 -33.42 -56.12 25.89
CA LYS A 313 -33.01 -57.15 26.86
C LYS A 313 -33.94 -57.18 28.08
N SER A 314 -34.27 -56.02 28.65
CA SER A 314 -35.20 -55.89 29.79
C SER A 314 -36.65 -56.25 29.48
N SER A 315 -37.08 -56.14 28.22
CA SER A 315 -38.48 -56.35 27.80
C SER A 315 -38.75 -57.69 27.09
N THR A 316 -37.73 -58.31 26.49
CA THR A 316 -37.88 -59.54 25.68
C THR A 316 -36.94 -60.68 26.09
N GLY A 317 -35.96 -60.39 26.96
CA GLY A 317 -34.91 -61.32 27.39
C GLY A 317 -33.93 -61.72 26.29
N ARG A 318 -33.92 -61.04 25.14
CA ARG A 318 -33.17 -61.44 23.93
C ARG A 318 -32.56 -60.24 23.19
N GLY A 319 -31.50 -60.51 22.43
CA GLY A 319 -30.90 -59.58 21.47
C GLY A 319 -31.70 -59.45 20.17
N VAL A 320 -31.19 -58.60 19.27
CA VAL A 320 -31.76 -58.37 17.93
C VAL A 320 -30.94 -59.14 16.90
N ARG A 321 -31.57 -60.12 16.24
CA ARG A 321 -30.89 -60.88 15.18
C ARG A 321 -30.52 -60.01 13.99
N TYR A 322 -29.22 -59.91 13.71
CA TYR A 322 -28.73 -59.41 12.42
C TYR A 322 -29.07 -60.44 11.34
N LYS A 323 -29.35 -60.00 10.10
CA LYS A 323 -29.64 -60.89 8.97
C LYS A 323 -28.52 -60.81 7.93
N GLY A 324 -27.91 -61.95 7.62
CA GLY A 324 -26.72 -62.05 6.79
C GLY A 324 -25.43 -62.10 7.63
N VAL A 325 -24.30 -61.72 7.03
CA VAL A 325 -22.98 -61.84 7.66
C VAL A 325 -22.56 -60.51 8.30
N LEU A 326 -22.12 -60.56 9.56
CA LEU A 326 -21.62 -59.43 10.34
C LEU A 326 -20.25 -59.78 10.92
N ASN A 327 -19.21 -59.09 10.44
CA ASN A 327 -17.79 -59.32 10.78
C ASN A 327 -17.36 -60.82 10.79
N GLY A 328 -17.81 -61.58 9.77
CA GLY A 328 -17.52 -63.00 9.61
C GLY A 328 -18.54 -63.97 10.24
N TRP A 329 -19.44 -63.49 11.09
CA TRP A 329 -20.47 -64.32 11.74
C TRP A 329 -21.79 -64.28 10.96
N THR A 330 -22.40 -65.44 10.74
CA THR A 330 -23.71 -65.56 10.03
C THR A 330 -24.88 -65.48 11.02
N ASP A 331 -25.83 -64.60 10.73
CA ASP A 331 -27.05 -64.34 11.52
C ASP A 331 -26.85 -64.21 13.05
N PRO A 332 -25.83 -63.47 13.55
CA PRO A 332 -25.58 -63.32 14.98
C PRO A 332 -26.66 -62.47 15.67
N ASP A 333 -26.87 -62.71 16.96
CA ASP A 333 -27.76 -61.90 17.77
C ASP A 333 -26.98 -60.72 18.38
N MET A 334 -27.41 -59.49 18.09
CA MET A 334 -26.83 -58.27 18.64
C MET A 334 -27.39 -58.04 20.04
N VAL A 335 -26.54 -58.03 21.07
CA VAL A 335 -26.96 -58.07 22.49
C VAL A 335 -26.59 -56.83 23.29
N GLY A 336 -25.71 -55.97 22.77
CA GLY A 336 -25.25 -54.75 23.44
C GLY A 336 -24.40 -53.86 22.53
N ALA A 337 -24.14 -52.63 22.95
CA ALA A 337 -23.26 -51.68 22.29
C ALA A 337 -22.60 -50.76 23.32
N ASP A 338 -21.33 -50.46 23.12
CA ASP A 338 -20.52 -49.59 23.97
C ASP A 338 -19.62 -48.66 23.13
N SER A 339 -18.72 -47.89 23.74
CA SER A 339 -17.83 -46.96 23.02
C SER A 339 -16.69 -47.64 22.25
N HIS A 340 -16.49 -48.96 22.42
CA HIS A 340 -15.44 -49.74 21.75
C HIS A 340 -16.00 -50.59 20.61
N GLY A 341 -17.20 -51.17 20.77
CA GLY A 341 -17.80 -52.02 19.74
C GLY A 341 -19.27 -52.40 19.96
N LEU A 342 -19.73 -53.29 19.08
CA LEU A 342 -21.03 -53.95 19.17
C LEU A 342 -20.82 -55.34 19.78
N GLN A 343 -21.62 -55.70 20.76
CA GLN A 343 -21.56 -56.99 21.44
C GLN A 343 -22.51 -57.97 20.74
N LEU A 344 -21.98 -59.12 20.33
CA LEU A 344 -22.68 -60.18 19.61
C LEU A 344 -22.70 -61.48 20.40
N GLU A 345 -23.81 -62.21 20.32
CA GLU A 345 -23.94 -63.61 20.69
C GLU A 345 -23.97 -64.48 19.42
N VAL A 346 -23.16 -65.54 19.38
CA VAL A 346 -22.95 -66.36 18.18
C VAL A 346 -23.79 -67.64 18.24
N VAL A 347 -24.43 -68.00 17.13
CA VAL A 347 -25.19 -69.25 16.98
C VAL A 347 -24.26 -70.46 17.18
N GLY A 348 -24.43 -71.17 18.30
CA GLY A 348 -23.54 -72.23 18.77
C GLY A 348 -22.94 -71.98 20.17
N GLY A 349 -23.03 -70.73 20.66
CA GLY A 349 -22.57 -70.31 21.98
C GLY A 349 -21.24 -69.55 21.94
N GLY A 350 -21.15 -68.51 22.76
CA GLY A 350 -20.00 -67.61 22.83
C GLY A 350 -20.33 -66.18 22.38
N THR A 351 -19.49 -65.23 22.79
CA THR A 351 -19.67 -63.81 22.49
C THR A 351 -18.51 -63.26 21.67
N ALA A 352 -18.80 -62.27 20.82
CA ALA A 352 -17.82 -61.52 20.05
C ALA A 352 -18.04 -60.01 20.22
N SER A 353 -16.97 -59.21 20.16
CA SER A 353 -17.05 -57.74 20.21
C SER A 353 -16.27 -57.11 19.03
N PRO A 354 -16.82 -57.16 17.80
CA PRO A 354 -16.30 -56.38 16.67
C PRO A 354 -16.27 -54.89 16.99
N ARG A 355 -15.15 -54.23 16.69
CA ARG A 355 -14.99 -52.79 16.98
C ARG A 355 -15.63 -51.93 15.90
N TRP A 356 -16.07 -50.73 16.27
CA TRP A 356 -16.65 -49.77 15.30
C TRP A 356 -15.68 -49.35 14.18
N GLN A 357 -14.37 -49.44 14.42
CA GLN A 357 -13.33 -49.24 13.41
C GLN A 357 -13.34 -50.33 12.30
N GLU A 358 -13.76 -51.56 12.61
CA GLU A 358 -13.74 -52.71 11.68
C GLU A 358 -15.02 -52.84 10.85
N MET A 359 -16.16 -52.36 11.37
CA MET A 359 -17.45 -52.45 10.68
C MET A 359 -17.53 -51.50 9.48
N GLN A 360 -17.99 -51.98 8.32
CA GLN A 360 -18.19 -51.14 7.15
C GLN A 360 -19.36 -50.14 7.35
N PRO A 361 -19.30 -48.93 6.75
CA PRO A 361 -20.34 -47.91 6.92
C PRO A 361 -21.75 -48.35 6.55
N ASP A 362 -21.91 -49.19 5.52
CA ASP A 362 -23.22 -49.72 5.12
C ASP A 362 -23.79 -50.67 6.17
N VAL A 363 -22.93 -51.50 6.78
CA VAL A 363 -23.29 -52.40 7.89
C VAL A 363 -23.74 -51.60 9.11
N LEU A 364 -23.08 -50.47 9.41
CA LEU A 364 -23.50 -49.56 10.47
C LEU A 364 -24.86 -48.91 10.19
N ASN A 365 -25.19 -48.59 8.93
CA ASN A 365 -26.52 -48.13 8.55
C ASN A 365 -27.59 -49.23 8.69
N VAL A 366 -27.26 -50.49 8.40
CA VAL A 366 -28.15 -51.64 8.63
C VAL A 366 -28.37 -51.85 10.13
N ILE A 367 -27.33 -51.84 10.96
CA ILE A 367 -27.45 -51.93 12.43
C ILE A 367 -28.33 -50.80 12.96
N CYS A 368 -28.05 -49.55 12.56
CA CYS A 368 -28.83 -48.36 12.93
C CYS A 368 -30.33 -48.53 12.65
N SER A 369 -30.68 -48.93 11.42
CA SER A 369 -32.08 -49.11 10.99
C SER A 369 -32.76 -50.40 11.45
N THR A 370 -31.99 -51.36 12.00
CA THR A 370 -32.52 -52.63 12.56
C THR A 370 -32.75 -52.53 14.07
N VAL A 371 -31.96 -51.74 14.79
CA VAL A 371 -31.99 -51.66 16.27
C VAL A 371 -32.80 -50.45 16.75
N LEU A 372 -32.59 -49.26 16.17
CA LEU A 372 -33.21 -48.02 16.62
C LEU A 372 -34.62 -47.81 16.01
N PRO A 373 -35.52 -47.10 16.71
CA PRO A 373 -36.75 -46.56 16.12
C PRO A 373 -36.46 -45.72 14.87
N LYS A 374 -37.41 -45.65 13.93
CA LYS A 374 -37.20 -44.98 12.64
C LYS A 374 -36.81 -43.51 12.82
N GLU A 375 -37.51 -42.77 13.68
CA GLU A 375 -37.26 -41.34 13.91
C GLU A 375 -35.88 -41.07 14.56
N GLU A 376 -35.34 -42.03 15.32
CA GLU A 376 -34.00 -41.94 15.90
C GLU A 376 -32.94 -42.29 14.85
N ALA A 377 -33.16 -43.35 14.06
CA ALA A 377 -32.23 -43.80 13.02
C ALA A 377 -31.95 -42.74 11.94
N GLU A 378 -32.95 -41.92 11.57
CA GLU A 378 -32.76 -40.80 10.62
C GLU A 378 -31.69 -39.79 11.09
N GLN A 379 -31.61 -39.52 12.40
CA GLN A 379 -30.77 -38.44 12.98
C GLN A 379 -29.27 -38.71 12.84
N TYR A 380 -28.90 -39.99 12.69
CA TYR A 380 -27.51 -40.45 12.59
C TYR A 380 -27.06 -40.74 11.14
N ARG A 381 -27.98 -40.87 10.17
CA ARG A 381 -27.62 -41.23 8.77
C ARG A 381 -26.62 -40.27 8.15
N ALA A 382 -26.78 -38.96 8.34
CA ALA A 382 -25.84 -37.97 7.80
C ALA A 382 -24.42 -38.15 8.37
N ALA A 383 -24.28 -38.53 9.64
CA ALA A 383 -22.98 -38.79 10.27
C ALA A 383 -22.36 -40.10 9.77
N LEU A 384 -23.16 -41.16 9.59
CA LEU A 384 -22.71 -42.43 9.00
C LEU A 384 -22.32 -42.28 7.52
N GLN A 385 -23.02 -41.46 6.75
CA GLN A 385 -22.67 -41.12 5.36
C GLN A 385 -21.39 -40.26 5.27
N MET A 386 -21.20 -39.32 6.20
CA MET A 386 -19.96 -38.56 6.31
C MET A 386 -18.78 -39.49 6.64
N LEU A 387 -18.94 -40.41 7.61
CA LEU A 387 -17.93 -41.42 7.92
C LEU A 387 -17.61 -42.31 6.70
N ALA A 388 -18.61 -42.71 5.90
CA ALA A 388 -18.39 -43.47 4.68
C ALA A 388 -17.51 -42.70 3.68
N SER A 389 -17.88 -41.44 3.43
CA SER A 389 -17.14 -40.53 2.53
C SER A 389 -15.70 -40.30 3.00
N VAL A 390 -15.53 -40.12 4.31
CA VAL A 390 -14.23 -39.95 5.00
C VAL A 390 -13.37 -41.21 4.89
N ARG A 391 -13.94 -42.40 5.15
CA ARG A 391 -13.19 -43.66 5.04
C ARG A 391 -12.77 -43.94 3.61
N ILE A 392 -13.65 -43.76 2.62
CA ILE A 392 -13.31 -43.88 1.19
C ILE A 392 -12.17 -42.92 0.82
N SER A 393 -12.24 -41.66 1.27
CA SER A 393 -11.20 -40.66 1.01
C SER A 393 -9.85 -40.97 1.69
N SER A 394 -9.88 -41.65 2.84
CA SER A 394 -8.66 -42.10 3.55
C SER A 394 -8.09 -43.43 3.04
N GLY A 395 -8.93 -44.27 2.43
CA GLY A 395 -8.63 -45.65 2.02
C GLY A 395 -8.05 -45.76 0.62
N GLY A 396 -7.06 -44.91 0.30
CA GLY A 396 -6.40 -44.86 -1.00
C GLY A 396 -5.61 -46.13 -1.31
N ALA A 397 -6.31 -47.12 -1.87
CA ALA A 397 -5.89 -48.52 -2.09
C ALA A 397 -5.61 -49.31 -0.78
N PRO A 398 -6.32 -50.42 -0.51
CA PRO A 398 -5.88 -51.37 0.49
C PRO A 398 -4.64 -52.12 -0.03
N GLU A 399 -3.54 -52.09 0.72
CA GLU A 399 -2.52 -53.13 0.62
C GLU A 399 -3.16 -54.48 0.95
N LYS A 400 -2.77 -55.53 0.21
CA LYS A 400 -3.32 -56.89 0.27
C LYS A 400 -2.33 -57.87 0.86
#